data_AF-A0A950X3T4-F1
#
_entry.id   AF-A0A950X3T4-F1
#
_cell.length_a   1.000
_cell.length_b   1.000
_cell.length_c   1.000
_cell.angle_alpha   90.00
_cell.angle_beta   90.00
_cell.angle_gamma   90.00
#
_symmetry.space_group_name_H-M   'P 1'
#
loop_
_entity.id
_entity.type
_entity.pdbx_description
1 polymer ?
#
loop_
_entity_poly.entity_id
_entity_poly.type
_entity_poly.pdbx_seq_one_letter_code
_entity_poly.pdbx_strand_id
1 'polypeptide(L)'
;MGRLLTRNFCIIAHIDHGKTTLSDRLLESTGTIGEREKQDQLLDSMDLERERGITIKAHPVTMNYLAKDGRTYRLNLLDTPGHVDFSYEVSRSLAACEGAVLVVDAAQGVEAQTVANVHLAMKQGLALIPVINKIDLPNADIPTVRRQLEEILAIPSDEAILASAKTGIGIQDILETIVGRIPAPKGSEDQKLRALIFDSVFDIYRGVVAYSRVFSGGVAPGQAVRLMSTGNTYEIKEVGVFTPKPLAQPQLEEGDVGYFIANIKSTAEIKIGDTLTDQRNPAPDPLPGFQEIHPMVFSGIYPINTADFEHLKAAIG
;
A
#
# COMPACT_ATOMS: atom_id res chain seq x y z
N MET A 1 8.55 -13.37 -13.29
CA MET A 1 9.51 -13.39 -12.17
C MET A 1 8.86 -14.22 -11.08
N GLY A 2 9.50 -15.26 -10.55
CA GLY A 2 8.78 -16.22 -9.69
C GLY A 2 8.39 -15.65 -8.32
N ARG A 3 7.24 -16.08 -7.78
CA ARG A 3 6.68 -15.71 -6.46
C ARG A 3 7.71 -15.62 -5.32
N LEU A 4 8.70 -16.52 -5.30
CA LEU A 4 9.74 -16.59 -4.26
C LEU A 4 10.64 -15.35 -4.19
N LEU A 5 10.72 -14.58 -5.28
CA LEU A 5 11.51 -13.35 -5.37
C LEU A 5 10.63 -12.09 -5.22
N THR A 6 9.36 -12.24 -4.85
CA THR A 6 8.46 -11.12 -4.59
C THR A 6 8.41 -10.83 -3.09
N ARG A 7 8.34 -9.54 -2.72
CA ARG A 7 8.10 -9.07 -1.36
C ARG A 7 7.04 -7.97 -1.41
N ASN A 8 5.91 -8.17 -0.74
CA ASN A 8 4.92 -7.11 -0.57
C ASN A 8 5.04 -6.54 0.84
N PHE A 9 5.21 -5.23 0.92
CA PHE A 9 5.34 -4.55 2.18
C PHE A 9 4.73 -3.16 2.13
N CYS A 10 4.40 -2.65 3.30
CA CYS A 10 3.93 -1.30 3.47
C CYS A 10 4.83 -0.53 4.45
N ILE A 11 4.75 0.80 4.44
CA ILE A 11 5.43 1.62 5.44
C ILE A 11 4.37 2.17 6.40
N ILE A 12 4.55 1.90 7.70
CA ILE A 12 3.70 2.42 8.77
C ILE A 12 4.50 3.38 9.64
N ALA A 13 3.92 4.54 9.94
CA ALA A 13 4.56 5.58 10.72
C ALA A 13 3.51 6.49 11.36
N HIS A 14 3.92 7.25 12.38
CA HIS A 14 3.17 8.45 12.78
C HIS A 14 3.35 9.56 11.74
N ILE A 15 2.46 10.57 11.79
CA ILE A 15 2.58 11.78 10.96
C ILE A 15 3.96 12.40 11.18
N ASP A 16 4.54 12.93 10.09
CA ASP A 16 5.86 13.56 10.07
C ASP A 16 7.07 12.70 10.44
N HIS A 17 6.93 11.40 10.72
CA HIS A 17 8.08 10.51 10.99
C HIS A 17 8.97 10.22 9.75
N GLY A 18 8.60 10.76 8.58
CA GLY A 18 9.40 10.68 7.35
C GLY A 18 9.07 9.47 6.46
N LYS A 19 7.84 8.98 6.51
CA LYS A 19 7.33 7.88 5.68
C LYS A 19 7.46 8.16 4.18
N THR A 20 6.95 9.30 3.70
CA THR A 20 7.02 9.71 2.28
C THR A 20 8.47 9.91 1.82
N THR A 21 9.29 10.58 2.64
CA THR A 21 10.71 10.73 2.31
C THR A 21 11.42 9.38 2.22
N LEU A 22 11.04 8.40 3.05
CA LEU A 22 11.61 7.06 2.99
C LEU A 22 11.15 6.31 1.72
N SER A 23 9.87 6.37 1.35
CA SER A 23 9.38 5.75 0.12
C SER A 23 10.09 6.31 -1.12
N ASP A 24 10.24 7.64 -1.20
CA ASP A 24 10.99 8.28 -2.28
C ASP A 24 12.44 7.75 -2.36
N ARG A 25 13.16 7.65 -1.23
CA ARG A 25 14.53 7.11 -1.23
C ARG A 25 14.62 5.65 -1.64
N LEU A 26 13.63 4.82 -1.31
CA LEU A 26 13.61 3.43 -1.76
C LEU A 26 13.44 3.36 -3.28
N LEU A 27 12.59 4.21 -3.87
CA LEU A 27 12.41 4.31 -5.32
C LEU A 27 13.69 4.76 -6.03
N GLU A 28 14.38 5.75 -5.48
CA GLU A 28 15.67 6.22 -6.02
C GLU A 28 16.73 5.12 -5.94
N SER A 29 16.89 4.50 -4.78
CA SER A 29 17.93 3.50 -4.54
C SER A 29 17.73 2.23 -5.37
N THR A 30 16.51 1.93 -5.79
CA THR A 30 16.20 0.81 -6.68
C THR A 30 16.30 1.18 -8.17
N GLY A 31 16.57 2.44 -8.49
CA GLY A 31 16.60 2.93 -9.87
C GLY A 31 15.23 2.93 -10.55
N THR A 32 14.16 2.85 -9.77
CA THR A 32 12.77 2.84 -10.27
C THR A 32 12.37 4.21 -10.82
N ILE A 33 13.03 5.28 -10.34
CA ILE A 33 12.89 6.64 -10.85
C ILE A 33 14.23 7.17 -11.38
N GLY A 34 14.20 7.80 -12.55
CA GLY A 34 15.38 8.42 -13.13
C GLY A 34 15.73 9.76 -12.48
N GLU A 35 16.96 10.25 -12.63
CA GLU A 35 17.39 11.54 -12.05
C GLU A 35 16.55 12.74 -12.47
N ARG A 36 15.91 12.67 -13.65
CA ARG A 36 15.04 13.71 -14.18
C ARG A 36 13.62 13.70 -13.60
N GLU A 37 13.23 12.59 -12.99
CA GLU A 37 11.93 12.42 -12.33
C GLU A 37 12.03 12.65 -10.82
N LYS A 38 13.20 13.12 -10.32
CA LYS A 38 13.39 13.50 -8.92
C LYS A 38 12.55 14.74 -8.59
N GLN A 39 11.44 14.52 -7.93
CA GLN A 39 10.69 15.53 -7.18
C GLN A 39 10.48 14.99 -5.77
N ASP A 40 10.37 15.87 -4.78
CA ASP A 40 9.94 15.43 -3.45
C ASP A 40 8.46 15.00 -3.52
N GLN A 41 8.07 13.96 -2.77
CA GLN A 41 6.69 13.47 -2.66
C GLN A 41 6.12 12.88 -3.96
N LEU A 42 6.84 11.93 -4.58
CA LEU A 42 6.46 11.38 -5.89
C LEU A 42 5.18 10.54 -5.86
N LEU A 43 4.89 9.93 -4.71
CA LEU A 43 3.71 9.08 -4.51
C LEU A 43 2.47 9.89 -4.14
N ASP A 44 2.64 11.13 -3.70
CA ASP A 44 1.55 12.04 -3.39
C ASP A 44 1.04 12.63 -4.72
N SER A 45 -0.04 12.04 -5.23
CA SER A 45 -0.61 12.36 -6.54
C SER A 45 -1.66 13.46 -6.47
N MET A 46 -2.26 13.70 -5.30
CA MET A 46 -3.25 14.76 -5.11
C MET A 46 -2.59 16.09 -4.74
N ASP A 47 -3.12 17.19 -5.28
CA ASP A 47 -2.66 18.54 -4.89
C ASP A 47 -2.81 18.77 -3.38
N LEU A 48 -3.87 18.24 -2.77
CA LEU A 48 -4.10 18.33 -1.32
C LEU A 48 -3.06 17.57 -0.49
N GLU A 49 -2.58 16.42 -0.98
CA GLU A 49 -1.51 15.65 -0.32
C GLU A 49 -0.23 16.49 -0.26
N ARG A 50 0.13 17.12 -1.39
CA ARG A 50 1.31 17.98 -1.52
C ARG A 50 1.21 19.26 -0.69
N GLU A 51 0.05 19.91 -0.71
CA GLU A 51 -0.21 21.12 0.07
C GLU A 51 -0.13 20.88 1.58
N ARG A 52 -0.58 19.71 2.03
CA ARG A 52 -0.67 19.37 3.46
C ARG A 52 0.52 18.53 3.96
N GLY A 53 1.35 18.01 3.06
CA GLY A 53 2.47 17.12 3.39
C GLY A 53 2.03 15.79 4.00
N ILE A 54 0.83 15.30 3.63
CA ILE A 54 0.27 14.04 4.14
C ILE A 54 -0.09 13.12 2.97
N THR A 55 0.05 11.81 3.17
CA THR A 55 -0.51 10.82 2.24
C THR A 55 -1.95 10.52 2.63
N ILE A 56 -2.86 10.73 1.68
CA ILE A 56 -4.31 10.52 1.84
C ILE A 56 -4.69 9.17 1.25
N LYS A 57 -4.10 8.77 0.11
CA LYS A 57 -4.39 7.50 -0.57
C LYS A 57 -3.18 6.59 -0.73
N ALA A 58 -3.41 5.29 -0.57
CA ALA A 58 -2.39 4.30 -0.80
C ALA A 58 -2.06 4.14 -2.29
N HIS A 59 -0.79 4.38 -2.65
CA HIS A 59 -0.28 4.20 -4.00
C HIS A 59 0.63 2.97 -4.06
N PRO A 60 0.22 1.89 -4.75
CA PRO A 60 1.09 0.74 -4.96
C PRO A 60 2.21 1.10 -5.93
N VAL A 61 3.45 0.73 -5.62
CA VAL A 61 4.59 0.83 -6.55
C VAL A 61 5.45 -0.43 -6.49
N THR A 62 5.79 -0.93 -7.67
CA THR A 62 6.68 -2.06 -7.87
C THR A 62 8.08 -1.57 -8.20
N MET A 63 9.06 -2.05 -7.43
CA MET A 63 10.48 -1.80 -7.62
C MET A 63 11.20 -3.11 -7.94
N ASN A 64 12.22 -3.05 -8.79
CA ASN A 64 13.14 -4.18 -9.01
C ASN A 64 14.45 -3.90 -8.27
N TYR A 65 14.81 -4.76 -7.33
CA TYR A 65 16.00 -4.59 -6.50
C TYR A 65 16.98 -5.74 -6.71
N LEU A 66 18.20 -5.45 -7.16
CA LEU A 66 19.29 -6.42 -7.20
C LEU A 66 19.92 -6.51 -5.81
N ALA A 67 19.62 -7.58 -5.09
CA ALA A 67 20.13 -7.79 -3.73
C ALA A 67 21.58 -8.26 -3.73
N LYS A 68 22.23 -8.19 -2.56
CA LYS A 68 23.62 -8.64 -2.36
C LYS A 68 23.83 -10.14 -2.64
N ASP A 69 22.77 -10.95 -2.62
CA ASP A 69 22.80 -12.37 -3.00
C ASP A 69 22.89 -12.60 -4.53
N GLY A 70 22.88 -11.53 -5.33
CA GLY A 70 22.96 -11.55 -6.78
C GLY A 70 21.62 -11.80 -7.50
N ARG A 71 20.50 -11.88 -6.77
CA ARG A 71 19.16 -12.08 -7.33
C ARG A 71 18.38 -10.78 -7.39
N THR A 72 17.55 -10.64 -8.42
CA THR A 72 16.63 -9.51 -8.55
C THR A 72 15.29 -9.84 -7.87
N TYR A 73 14.95 -9.08 -6.85
CA TYR A 73 13.68 -9.15 -6.13
C TYR A 73 12.69 -8.12 -6.66
N ARG A 74 11.42 -8.51 -6.73
CA ARG A 74 10.30 -7.61 -6.98
C ARG A 74 9.76 -7.13 -5.64
N LEU A 75 9.95 -5.86 -5.34
CA LEU A 75 9.50 -5.25 -4.10
C LEU A 75 8.26 -4.41 -4.40
N ASN A 76 7.10 -4.83 -3.88
CA ASN A 76 5.87 -4.06 -4.01
C ASN A 76 5.66 -3.27 -2.72
N LEU A 77 5.75 -1.95 -2.83
CA LEU A 77 5.50 -1.00 -1.77
C LEU A 77 4.04 -0.53 -1.84
N LEU A 78 3.33 -0.61 -0.71
CA LEU A 78 2.05 0.04 -0.48
C LEU A 78 2.27 1.18 0.52
N ASP A 79 2.27 2.42 0.04
CA ASP A 79 2.43 3.58 0.93
C ASP A 79 1.13 3.83 1.71
N THR A 80 1.15 3.87 3.04
CA THR A 80 -0.08 3.89 3.86
C THR A 80 -0.30 5.25 4.52
N PRO A 81 -1.53 5.78 4.61
CA PRO A 81 -1.78 7.03 5.33
C PRO A 81 -1.30 6.99 6.78
N GLY A 82 -0.66 8.07 7.25
CA GLY A 82 -0.19 8.17 8.64
C GLY A 82 -1.27 8.62 9.65
N HIS A 83 -2.40 9.13 9.16
CA HIS A 83 -3.42 9.77 10.00
C HIS A 83 -4.50 8.79 10.49
N VAL A 84 -5.00 8.99 11.72
CA VAL A 84 -6.02 8.12 12.36
C VAL A 84 -7.33 8.02 11.58
N ASP A 85 -7.74 9.11 10.95
CA ASP A 85 -8.97 9.18 10.15
C ASP A 85 -8.96 8.22 8.94
N PHE A 86 -7.77 7.77 8.54
CA PHE A 86 -7.56 6.83 7.44
C PHE A 86 -7.17 5.43 7.92
N SER A 87 -7.45 5.10 9.18
CA SER A 87 -7.18 3.76 9.77
C SER A 87 -7.70 2.59 8.94
N TYR A 88 -8.82 2.78 8.23
CA TYR A 88 -9.34 1.77 7.31
C TYR A 88 -8.42 1.56 6.10
N GLU A 89 -7.89 2.63 5.50
CA GLU A 89 -6.92 2.55 4.40
C GLU A 89 -5.65 1.82 4.82
N VAL A 90 -5.17 2.10 6.05
CA VAL A 90 -4.02 1.42 6.65
C VAL A 90 -4.30 -0.06 6.80
N SER A 91 -5.45 -0.44 7.38
CA SER A 91 -5.84 -1.85 7.56
C SER A 91 -5.89 -2.63 6.24
N ARG A 92 -6.43 -2.01 5.16
CA ARG A 92 -6.47 -2.62 3.82
C ARG A 92 -5.09 -2.82 3.21
N SER A 93 -4.22 -1.81 3.36
CA SER A 93 -2.86 -1.85 2.82
C SER A 93 -2.02 -2.90 3.54
N LEU A 94 -2.19 -3.01 4.86
CA LEU A 94 -1.59 -4.07 5.67
C LEU A 94 -2.06 -5.45 5.18
N ALA A 95 -3.36 -5.60 4.87
CA ALA A 95 -3.93 -6.90 4.49
C ALA A 95 -3.42 -7.40 3.14
N ALA A 96 -2.88 -6.52 2.29
CA ALA A 96 -2.28 -6.85 1.01
C ALA A 96 -0.77 -7.18 1.09
N CYS A 97 -0.16 -7.06 2.27
CA CYS A 97 1.28 -7.20 2.48
C CYS A 97 1.64 -8.47 3.27
N GLU A 98 2.91 -8.86 3.20
CA GLU A 98 3.50 -9.89 4.07
C GLU A 98 4.41 -9.30 5.16
N GLY A 99 4.75 -8.01 5.07
CA GLY A 99 5.52 -7.30 6.08
C GLY A 99 5.23 -5.79 6.11
N ALA A 100 5.70 -5.13 7.15
CA ALA A 100 5.60 -3.68 7.31
C ALA A 100 6.92 -3.09 7.84
N VAL A 101 7.34 -2.00 7.22
CA VAL A 101 8.45 -1.17 7.69
C VAL A 101 7.90 -0.16 8.68
N LEU A 102 8.27 -0.29 9.94
CA LEU A 102 7.84 0.57 11.03
C LEU A 102 8.80 1.74 11.18
N VAL A 103 8.38 2.95 10.85
CA VAL A 103 9.22 4.14 10.91
C VAL A 103 8.93 4.93 12.17
N VAL A 104 9.96 5.08 13.00
CA VAL A 104 9.94 5.86 14.25
C VAL A 104 10.95 6.98 14.15
N ASP A 105 10.53 8.21 14.43
CA ASP A 105 11.42 9.37 14.44
C ASP A 105 12.38 9.28 15.64
N ALA A 106 13.69 9.40 15.39
CA ALA A 106 14.72 9.35 16.42
C ALA A 106 14.61 10.47 17.47
N ALA A 107 13.95 11.59 17.15
CA ALA A 107 13.78 12.73 18.03
C ALA A 107 12.43 12.73 18.77
N GLN A 108 11.37 12.19 18.16
CA GLN A 108 10.02 12.16 18.78
C GLN A 108 9.76 10.85 19.52
N GLY A 109 10.24 9.72 18.98
CA GLY A 109 10.02 8.41 19.54
C GLY A 109 8.66 7.80 19.19
N VAL A 110 8.20 6.85 20.02
CA VAL A 110 6.97 6.09 19.76
C VAL A 110 5.73 6.90 20.15
N GLU A 111 4.96 7.27 19.13
CA GLU A 111 3.70 8.00 19.26
C GLU A 111 2.46 7.08 19.26
N ALA A 112 1.31 7.58 19.69
CA ALA A 112 0.07 6.79 19.83
C ALA A 112 -0.38 6.10 18.51
N GLN A 113 -0.22 6.78 17.36
CA GLN A 113 -0.55 6.19 16.06
C GLN A 113 0.38 5.05 15.67
N THR A 114 1.66 5.14 16.07
CA THR A 114 2.64 4.07 15.91
C THR A 114 2.15 2.79 16.60
N VAL A 115 1.70 2.92 17.85
CA VAL A 115 1.16 1.80 18.64
C VAL A 115 -0.06 1.18 17.96
N ALA A 116 -1.01 2.01 17.51
CA ALA A 116 -2.22 1.53 16.83
C ALA A 116 -1.90 0.75 15.54
N ASN A 117 -1.01 1.29 14.71
CA ASN A 117 -0.61 0.66 13.45
C ASN A 117 0.16 -0.64 13.66
N VAL A 118 1.04 -0.69 14.66
CA VAL A 118 1.77 -1.92 15.04
C VAL A 118 0.80 -3.00 15.51
N HIS A 119 -0.21 -2.64 16.32
CA HIS A 119 -1.22 -3.62 16.74
C HIS A 119 -2.01 -4.20 15.57
N LEU A 120 -2.38 -3.36 14.59
CA LEU A 120 -3.04 -3.82 13.36
C LEU A 120 -2.14 -4.77 12.55
N ALA A 121 -0.86 -4.41 12.38
CA ALA A 121 0.10 -5.22 11.64
C ALA A 121 0.35 -6.58 12.32
N MET A 122 0.50 -6.60 13.65
CA MET A 122 0.65 -7.83 14.44
C MET A 122 -0.59 -8.73 14.35
N LYS A 123 -1.80 -8.15 14.41
CA LYS A 123 -3.06 -8.88 14.25
C LYS A 123 -3.17 -9.58 12.89
N GLN A 124 -2.57 -9.00 11.86
CA GLN A 124 -2.50 -9.60 10.52
C GLN A 124 -1.28 -10.52 10.32
N GLY A 125 -0.42 -10.67 11.32
CA GLY A 125 0.72 -11.57 11.27
C GLY A 125 1.84 -11.10 10.34
N LEU A 126 1.97 -9.79 10.12
CA LEU A 126 3.00 -9.22 9.26
C LEU A 126 4.39 -9.27 9.91
N ALA A 127 5.41 -9.50 9.10
CA ALA A 127 6.79 -9.32 9.52
C ALA A 127 7.10 -7.83 9.72
N LEU A 128 7.47 -7.42 10.93
CA LEU A 128 7.80 -6.03 11.24
C LEU A 128 9.29 -5.76 11.11
N ILE A 129 9.65 -4.67 10.43
CA ILE A 129 11.03 -4.17 10.33
C ILE A 129 11.08 -2.80 11.00
N PRO A 130 11.60 -2.69 12.23
CA PRO A 130 11.75 -1.40 12.90
C PRO A 130 12.86 -0.56 12.26
N VAL A 131 12.54 0.70 11.96
CA VAL A 131 13.46 1.70 11.41
C VAL A 131 13.40 2.95 12.28
N ILE A 132 14.53 3.30 12.88
CA ILE A 132 14.71 4.57 13.60
C ILE A 132 15.22 5.58 12.56
N ASN A 133 14.33 6.47 12.13
CA ASN A 133 14.58 7.45 11.08
C ASN A 133 15.02 8.81 11.64
N LYS A 134 15.54 9.68 10.78
CA LYS A 134 16.02 11.04 11.12
C LYS A 134 17.19 11.07 12.12
N ILE A 135 18.08 10.07 12.05
CA ILE A 135 19.30 10.03 12.87
C ILE A 135 20.27 11.19 12.59
N ASP A 136 20.05 11.94 11.52
CA ASP A 136 20.81 13.14 11.17
C ASP A 136 20.45 14.37 12.01
N LEU A 137 19.33 14.34 12.74
CA LEU A 137 18.92 15.47 13.57
C LEU A 137 19.77 15.57 14.85
N PRO A 138 20.16 16.80 15.26
CA PRO A 138 21.02 16.99 16.44
C PRO A 138 20.36 16.58 17.75
N ASN A 139 19.03 16.52 17.79
CA ASN A 139 18.22 16.09 18.93
C ASN A 139 17.75 14.63 18.85
N ALA A 140 18.32 13.82 17.95
CA ALA A 140 18.02 12.40 17.87
C ALA A 140 18.48 11.67 19.15
N ASP A 141 17.57 10.96 19.83
CA ASP A 141 17.83 10.16 21.02
C ASP A 141 17.57 8.67 20.75
N ILE A 142 18.49 8.07 20.00
CA ILE A 142 18.44 6.65 19.61
C ILE A 142 18.32 5.71 20.83
N PRO A 143 19.07 5.90 21.94
CA PRO A 143 18.93 5.06 23.13
C PRO A 143 17.51 5.06 23.72
N THR A 144 16.87 6.23 23.81
CA THR A 144 15.49 6.31 24.32
C THR A 144 14.50 5.65 23.37
N VAL A 145 14.62 5.89 22.05
CA VAL A 145 13.72 5.26 21.07
C VAL A 145 13.86 3.74 21.07
N ARG A 146 15.08 3.20 21.17
CA ARG A 146 15.31 1.74 21.30
C ARG A 146 14.58 1.14 22.50
N ARG A 147 14.69 1.78 23.65
CA ARG A 147 13.98 1.37 24.86
C ARG A 147 12.45 1.44 24.68
N GLN A 148 11.93 2.47 24.01
CA GLN A 148 10.50 2.56 23.70
C GLN A 148 10.02 1.44 22.77
N LEU A 149 10.82 1.04 21.77
CA LEU A 149 10.48 -0.11 20.92
C LEU A 149 10.29 -1.39 21.75
N GLU A 150 11.16 -1.63 22.72
CA GLU A 150 11.08 -2.81 23.60
C GLU A 150 9.95 -2.71 24.63
N GLU A 151 9.86 -1.59 25.35
CA GLU A 151 8.94 -1.42 26.47
C GLU A 151 7.48 -1.21 26.01
N ILE A 152 7.27 -0.48 24.92
CA ILE A 152 5.93 -0.08 24.46
C ILE A 152 5.42 -1.01 23.36
N LEU A 153 6.27 -1.34 22.39
CA LEU A 153 5.86 -2.11 21.21
C LEU A 153 6.20 -3.60 21.32
N ALA A 154 6.99 -4.00 22.34
CA ALA A 154 7.51 -5.35 22.47
C ALA A 154 8.30 -5.83 21.24
N ILE A 155 8.98 -4.89 20.55
CA ILE A 155 9.83 -5.17 19.40
C ILE A 155 11.30 -5.11 19.85
N PRO A 156 12.12 -6.16 19.60
CA PRO A 156 13.53 -6.16 19.97
C PRO A 156 14.29 -4.98 19.34
N SER A 157 15.01 -4.21 20.14
CA SER A 157 15.67 -2.99 19.64
C SER A 157 16.94 -3.25 18.83
N ASP A 158 17.52 -4.45 18.94
CA ASP A 158 18.66 -4.92 18.16
C ASP A 158 18.31 -5.16 16.68
N GLU A 159 17.02 -5.37 16.41
CA GLU A 159 16.48 -5.48 15.06
C GLU A 159 16.30 -4.11 14.37
N ALA A 160 16.40 -3.01 15.12
CA ALA A 160 16.13 -1.67 14.62
C ALA A 160 17.24 -1.15 13.71
N ILE A 161 16.87 -0.82 12.48
CA ILE A 161 17.77 -0.21 11.50
C ILE A 161 17.83 1.30 11.76
N LEU A 162 19.05 1.82 11.89
CA LEU A 162 19.28 3.26 12.00
C LEU A 162 19.35 3.86 10.60
N ALA A 163 18.47 4.80 10.30
CA ALA A 163 18.37 5.39 8.97
C ALA A 163 18.16 6.91 8.99
N SER A 164 18.53 7.55 7.89
CA SER A 164 18.12 8.92 7.59
C SER A 164 17.63 8.95 6.16
N ALA A 165 16.31 8.99 5.98
CA ALA A 165 15.70 9.17 4.66
C ALA A 165 16.14 10.47 3.99
N LYS A 166 16.44 11.51 4.76
CA LYS A 166 16.93 12.79 4.21
C LYS A 166 18.30 12.66 3.57
N THR A 167 19.24 12.00 4.25
CA THR A 167 20.65 11.88 3.81
C THR A 167 20.98 10.59 3.08
N GLY A 168 20.04 9.63 3.03
CA GLY A 168 20.19 8.33 2.36
C GLY A 168 20.92 7.28 3.20
N ILE A 169 21.18 7.53 4.49
CA ILE A 169 21.84 6.57 5.39
C ILE A 169 20.88 5.43 5.73
N GLY A 170 21.35 4.18 5.69
CA GLY A 170 20.60 2.99 6.11
C GLY A 170 19.57 2.48 5.09
N ILE A 171 19.37 3.17 3.95
CA ILE A 171 18.38 2.77 2.93
C ILE A 171 18.71 1.40 2.33
N GLN A 172 19.98 1.14 2.05
CA GLN A 172 20.41 -0.16 1.53
C GLN A 172 20.19 -1.28 2.57
N ASP A 173 20.42 -0.99 3.85
CA ASP A 173 20.21 -1.97 4.92
C ASP A 173 18.71 -2.28 5.10
N ILE A 174 17.84 -1.29 4.91
CA ILE A 174 16.39 -1.47 4.86
C ILE A 174 16.01 -2.40 3.69
N LEU A 175 16.51 -2.15 2.47
CA LEU A 175 16.22 -2.98 1.30
C LEU A 175 16.69 -4.44 1.48
N GLU A 176 17.90 -4.63 2.01
CA GLU A 176 18.43 -5.97 2.31
C GLU A 176 17.62 -6.68 3.41
N THR A 177 17.20 -5.95 4.44
CA THR A 177 16.37 -6.51 5.51
C THR A 177 14.97 -6.87 5.01
N ILE A 178 14.38 -6.07 4.12
CA ILE A 178 13.12 -6.39 3.43
C ILE A 178 13.25 -7.72 2.69
N VAL A 179 14.32 -7.91 1.91
CA VAL A 179 14.55 -9.15 1.17
C VAL A 179 14.74 -10.35 2.11
N GLY A 180 15.49 -10.17 3.19
CA GLY A 180 15.86 -11.24 4.12
C GLY A 180 14.79 -11.64 5.13
N ARG A 181 13.95 -10.70 5.59
CA ARG A 181 12.98 -10.93 6.68
C ARG A 181 11.53 -11.01 6.24
N ILE A 182 11.11 -10.24 5.23
CA ILE A 182 9.74 -10.31 4.76
C ILE A 182 9.58 -11.62 3.98
N PRO A 183 8.58 -12.46 4.31
CA PRO A 183 8.41 -13.71 3.59
C PRO A 183 7.88 -13.46 2.18
N ALA A 184 8.15 -14.41 1.28
CA ALA A 184 7.51 -14.40 -0.03
C ALA A 184 5.98 -14.61 0.12
N PRO A 185 5.17 -14.10 -0.82
CA PRO A 185 3.73 -14.32 -0.83
C PRO A 185 3.36 -15.79 -0.74
N LYS A 186 2.37 -16.08 0.10
CA LYS A 186 1.81 -17.44 0.20
C LYS A 186 0.82 -17.65 -0.95
N GLY A 187 0.93 -18.81 -1.58
CA GLY A 187 -0.02 -19.24 -2.60
C GLY A 187 -1.14 -20.11 -2.07
N SER A 188 -2.14 -20.31 -2.93
CA SER A 188 -3.19 -21.31 -2.71
C SER A 188 -2.89 -22.61 -3.45
N GLU A 189 -3.19 -23.74 -2.81
CA GLU A 189 -3.05 -25.08 -3.41
C GLU A 189 -4.00 -25.31 -4.58
N ASP A 190 -5.18 -24.67 -4.58
CA ASP A 190 -6.20 -24.84 -5.61
C ASP A 190 -5.93 -24.02 -6.89
N GLN A 191 -4.94 -23.11 -6.86
CA GLN A 191 -4.55 -22.22 -7.95
C GLN A 191 -5.71 -21.41 -8.56
N LYS A 192 -6.83 -21.28 -7.85
CA LYS A 192 -7.98 -20.51 -8.32
C LYS A 192 -7.74 -19.03 -8.12
N LEU A 193 -8.24 -18.21 -9.04
CA LEU A 193 -8.06 -16.77 -8.95
C LEU A 193 -8.71 -16.23 -7.67
N ARG A 194 -7.89 -15.61 -6.82
CA ARG A 194 -8.34 -14.73 -5.73
C ARG A 194 -7.49 -13.48 -5.77
N ALA A 195 -8.09 -12.37 -6.17
CA ALA A 195 -7.44 -11.07 -6.10
C ALA A 195 -8.24 -10.13 -5.21
N LEU A 196 -7.58 -9.55 -4.21
CA LEU A 196 -8.19 -8.56 -3.31
C LEU A 196 -8.24 -7.22 -4.03
N ILE A 197 -9.38 -6.55 -4.01
CA ILE A 197 -9.50 -5.15 -4.44
C ILE A 197 -9.30 -4.27 -3.22
N PHE A 198 -8.22 -3.49 -3.15
CA PHE A 198 -7.92 -2.69 -1.96
C PHE A 198 -8.09 -1.18 -2.17
N ASP A 199 -8.17 -0.71 -3.42
CA ASP A 199 -8.57 0.65 -3.76
C ASP A 199 -9.14 0.72 -5.19
N SER A 200 -9.73 1.85 -5.56
CA SER A 200 -10.14 2.16 -6.93
C SER A 200 -10.08 3.66 -7.21
N VAL A 201 -9.83 4.00 -8.47
CA VAL A 201 -9.82 5.38 -8.98
C VAL A 201 -10.65 5.45 -10.26
N PHE A 202 -11.41 6.52 -10.44
CA PHE A 202 -12.14 6.77 -11.69
C PHE A 202 -11.26 7.52 -12.68
N ASP A 203 -11.09 6.96 -13.88
CA ASP A 203 -10.43 7.60 -15.02
C ASP A 203 -11.48 7.90 -16.10
N ILE A 204 -11.46 9.11 -16.64
CA ILE A 204 -12.46 9.60 -17.60
C ILE A 204 -12.47 8.77 -18.90
N TYR A 205 -11.32 8.22 -19.30
CA TYR A 205 -11.17 7.46 -20.54
C TYR A 205 -11.21 5.95 -20.32
N ARG A 206 -10.67 5.48 -19.19
CA ARG A 206 -10.52 4.04 -18.89
C ARG A 206 -11.66 3.50 -18.01
N GLY A 207 -12.49 4.36 -17.43
CA GLY A 207 -13.49 3.99 -16.43
C GLY A 207 -12.85 3.73 -15.07
N VAL A 208 -13.42 2.84 -14.27
CA VAL A 208 -12.85 2.50 -12.96
C VAL A 208 -11.59 1.67 -13.13
N VAL A 209 -10.47 2.19 -12.62
CA VAL A 209 -9.19 1.49 -12.45
C VAL A 209 -9.17 0.93 -11.03
N ALA A 210 -9.22 -0.39 -10.91
CA ALA A 210 -9.24 -1.07 -9.62
C ALA A 210 -7.82 -1.53 -9.25
N TYR A 211 -7.38 -1.21 -8.03
CA TYR A 211 -6.08 -1.63 -7.51
C TYR A 211 -6.24 -2.96 -6.80
N SER A 212 -5.40 -3.92 -7.16
CA SER A 212 -5.59 -5.30 -6.76
C SER A 212 -4.29 -6.03 -6.43
N ARG A 213 -4.41 -6.95 -5.46
CA ARG A 213 -3.37 -7.85 -5.01
C ARG A 213 -3.79 -9.29 -5.32
N VAL A 214 -3.01 -10.01 -6.13
CA VAL A 214 -3.30 -11.39 -6.53
C VAL A 214 -2.74 -12.40 -5.53
N PHE A 215 -3.61 -12.96 -4.67
CA PHE A 215 -3.23 -13.95 -3.66
C PHE A 215 -3.07 -15.36 -4.23
N SER A 216 -3.86 -15.69 -5.26
CA SER A 216 -3.76 -16.99 -5.93
C SER A 216 -4.24 -16.90 -7.37
N GLY A 217 -3.70 -17.77 -8.23
CA GLY A 217 -4.02 -17.80 -9.65
C GLY A 217 -3.39 -16.63 -10.42
N GLY A 218 -4.10 -16.10 -11.41
CA GLY A 218 -3.65 -14.94 -12.16
C GLY A 218 -4.78 -14.28 -12.96
N VAL A 219 -4.54 -13.03 -13.36
CA VAL A 219 -5.49 -12.19 -14.10
C VAL A 219 -4.85 -11.69 -15.39
N ALA A 220 -5.45 -11.99 -16.53
CA ALA A 220 -4.96 -11.55 -17.83
C ALA A 220 -6.06 -10.81 -18.65
N PRO A 221 -5.67 -9.96 -19.61
CA PRO A 221 -6.62 -9.37 -20.57
C PRO A 221 -7.44 -10.42 -21.32
N GLY A 222 -8.72 -10.15 -21.54
CA GLY A 222 -9.71 -11.04 -22.15
C GLY A 222 -10.30 -12.09 -21.19
N GLN A 223 -9.83 -12.15 -19.94
CA GLN A 223 -10.36 -13.06 -18.94
C GLN A 223 -11.70 -12.53 -18.39
N ALA A 224 -12.68 -13.44 -18.30
CA ALA A 224 -13.96 -13.14 -17.68
C ALA A 224 -13.86 -13.37 -16.17
N VAL A 225 -14.07 -12.32 -15.39
CA VAL A 225 -13.90 -12.28 -13.94
C VAL A 225 -15.23 -11.98 -13.26
N ARG A 226 -15.34 -12.38 -11.99
CA ARG A 226 -16.53 -12.20 -11.17
C ARG A 226 -16.14 -11.59 -9.82
N LEU A 227 -16.90 -10.58 -9.40
CA LEU A 227 -16.86 -10.05 -8.05
C LEU A 227 -17.63 -10.98 -7.12
N MET A 228 -17.02 -11.44 -6.03
CA MET A 228 -17.66 -12.41 -5.14
C MET A 228 -18.76 -11.79 -4.27
N SER A 229 -18.66 -10.50 -3.91
CA SER A 229 -19.68 -9.84 -3.09
C SER A 229 -20.99 -9.57 -3.82
N THR A 230 -20.92 -9.05 -5.06
CA THR A 230 -22.11 -8.68 -5.86
C THR A 230 -22.53 -9.78 -6.83
N GLY A 231 -21.61 -10.67 -7.18
CA GLY A 231 -21.80 -11.67 -8.23
C GLY A 231 -21.69 -11.11 -9.66
N ASN A 232 -21.45 -9.82 -9.82
CA ASN A 232 -21.30 -9.17 -11.13
C ASN A 232 -20.09 -9.70 -11.88
N THR A 233 -20.22 -9.80 -13.20
CA THR A 233 -19.19 -10.34 -14.09
C THR A 233 -18.70 -9.28 -15.05
N TYR A 234 -17.39 -9.23 -15.25
CA TYR A 234 -16.72 -8.26 -16.12
C TYR A 234 -15.66 -8.95 -16.96
N GLU A 235 -15.27 -8.30 -18.05
CA GLU A 235 -14.16 -8.75 -18.89
C GLU A 235 -12.97 -7.82 -18.65
N ILE A 236 -11.81 -8.41 -18.32
CA ILE A 236 -10.58 -7.66 -18.11
C ILE A 236 -10.08 -7.13 -19.45
N LYS A 237 -9.93 -5.80 -19.57
CA LYS A 237 -9.35 -5.16 -20.74
C LYS A 237 -7.84 -5.03 -20.66
N GLU A 238 -7.36 -4.65 -19.48
CA GLU A 238 -5.96 -4.36 -19.24
C GLU A 238 -5.64 -4.72 -17.79
N VAL A 239 -4.42 -5.23 -17.59
CA VAL A 239 -3.80 -5.36 -16.28
C VAL A 239 -2.42 -4.73 -16.34
N GLY A 240 -1.92 -4.28 -15.20
CA GLY A 240 -0.59 -3.69 -15.13
C GLY A 240 -0.10 -3.52 -13.71
N VAL A 241 1.15 -3.12 -13.60
CA VAL A 241 1.80 -2.74 -12.33
C VAL A 241 2.15 -1.26 -12.38
N PHE A 242 2.54 -0.68 -11.25
CA PHE A 242 2.96 0.73 -11.19
C PHE A 242 4.48 0.80 -10.99
N THR A 243 5.20 1.50 -11.86
CA THR A 243 6.65 1.61 -11.79
C THR A 243 7.17 3.02 -12.10
N PRO A 244 6.87 4.09 -11.34
CA PRO A 244 5.67 4.41 -10.54
C PRO A 244 4.45 4.81 -11.39
N LYS A 245 4.65 5.02 -12.70
CA LYS A 245 3.57 5.19 -13.68
C LYS A 245 2.93 3.85 -14.02
N PRO A 246 1.66 3.82 -14.46
CA PRO A 246 1.03 2.58 -14.89
C PRO A 246 1.78 1.97 -16.07
N LEU A 247 2.22 0.73 -15.90
CA LEU A 247 2.88 -0.08 -16.91
C LEU A 247 2.05 -1.33 -17.16
N ALA A 248 1.43 -1.40 -18.34
CA ALA A 248 0.64 -2.55 -18.76
C ALA A 248 1.51 -3.83 -18.77
N GLN A 249 0.92 -4.93 -18.30
CA GLN A 249 1.55 -6.25 -18.24
C GLN A 249 0.65 -7.27 -18.96
N PRO A 250 1.23 -8.36 -19.49
CA PRO A 250 0.44 -9.41 -20.12
C PRO A 250 -0.46 -10.14 -19.12
N GLN A 251 -0.05 -10.23 -17.85
CA GLN A 251 -0.78 -10.90 -16.79
C GLN A 251 -0.29 -10.39 -15.43
N LEU A 252 -1.17 -10.39 -14.43
CA LEU A 252 -0.81 -10.34 -13.02
C LEU A 252 -0.81 -11.75 -12.45
N GLU A 253 0.32 -12.15 -11.87
CA GLU A 253 0.52 -13.48 -11.29
C GLU A 253 0.38 -13.45 -9.77
N GLU A 254 0.37 -14.64 -9.18
CA GLU A 254 0.40 -14.79 -7.73
C GLU A 254 1.58 -14.07 -7.10
N GLY A 255 1.27 -13.18 -6.15
CA GLY A 255 2.28 -12.32 -5.53
C GLY A 255 2.28 -10.88 -6.05
N ASP A 256 1.68 -10.62 -7.21
CA ASP A 256 1.69 -9.29 -7.80
C ASP A 256 0.69 -8.33 -7.16
N VAL A 257 1.09 -7.06 -7.12
CA VAL A 257 0.28 -5.90 -6.77
C VAL A 257 0.22 -5.01 -8.01
N GLY A 258 -0.97 -4.60 -8.40
CA GLY A 258 -1.12 -3.80 -9.60
C GLY A 258 -2.52 -3.25 -9.75
N TYR A 259 -2.94 -3.05 -11.00
CA TYR A 259 -4.27 -2.60 -11.36
C TYR A 259 -4.89 -3.48 -12.44
N PHE A 260 -6.21 -3.43 -12.52
CA PHE A 260 -6.95 -3.93 -13.66
C PHE A 260 -8.05 -2.95 -14.09
N ILE A 261 -8.42 -3.03 -15.36
CA ILE A 261 -9.50 -2.24 -15.96
C ILE A 261 -10.51 -3.21 -16.57
N ALA A 262 -11.79 -3.06 -16.19
CA ALA A 262 -12.83 -4.03 -16.56
C ALA A 262 -14.16 -3.40 -17.03
N ASN A 263 -14.12 -2.27 -17.75
CA ASN A 263 -15.32 -1.58 -18.28
C ASN A 263 -16.37 -1.20 -17.21
N ILE A 264 -15.94 -1.10 -15.96
CA ILE A 264 -16.80 -0.75 -14.84
C ILE A 264 -17.07 0.75 -14.91
N LYS A 265 -18.36 1.13 -14.86
CA LYS A 265 -18.81 2.50 -15.11
C LYS A 265 -18.79 3.36 -13.85
N SER A 266 -19.08 2.76 -12.70
CA SER A 266 -19.14 3.47 -11.42
C SER A 266 -18.30 2.76 -10.37
N THR A 267 -17.59 3.54 -9.55
CA THR A 267 -16.87 3.03 -8.37
C THR A 267 -17.82 2.35 -7.38
N ALA A 268 -19.12 2.67 -7.39
CA ALA A 268 -20.12 2.03 -6.55
C ALA A 268 -20.39 0.56 -6.91
N GLU A 269 -20.02 0.12 -8.12
CA GLU A 269 -20.14 -1.29 -8.53
C GLU A 269 -19.03 -2.17 -7.92
N ILE A 270 -17.94 -1.56 -7.46
CA ILE A 270 -16.80 -2.24 -6.83
C ILE A 270 -16.81 -1.91 -5.35
N LYS A 271 -16.96 -2.94 -4.52
CA LYS A 271 -16.76 -2.78 -3.09
C LYS A 271 -15.27 -2.96 -2.79
N ILE A 272 -14.69 -1.97 -2.11
CA ILE A 272 -13.31 -2.11 -1.61
C ILE A 272 -13.29 -3.22 -0.56
N GLY A 273 -12.28 -4.08 -0.63
CA GLY A 273 -12.13 -5.31 0.13
C GLY A 273 -12.73 -6.55 -0.54
N ASP A 274 -13.43 -6.40 -1.67
CA ASP A 274 -14.03 -7.54 -2.37
C ASP A 274 -12.96 -8.43 -3.02
N THR A 275 -13.34 -9.68 -3.28
CA THR A 275 -12.52 -10.68 -3.96
C THR A 275 -12.95 -10.81 -5.41
N LEU A 276 -12.00 -10.60 -6.31
CA LEU A 276 -12.11 -10.94 -7.73
C LEU A 276 -11.73 -12.40 -7.93
N THR A 277 -12.58 -13.14 -8.65
CA THR A 277 -12.32 -14.53 -9.04
C THR A 277 -12.61 -14.78 -10.52
N ASP A 278 -12.21 -15.93 -11.05
CA ASP A 278 -12.48 -16.32 -12.44
C ASP A 278 -13.96 -16.72 -12.60
N GLN A 279 -14.61 -16.30 -13.69
CA GLN A 279 -16.02 -16.64 -13.91
C GLN A 279 -16.24 -18.11 -14.29
N ARG A 280 -15.31 -18.71 -15.06
CA ARG A 280 -15.42 -20.09 -15.56
C ARG A 280 -15.02 -21.09 -14.49
N ASN A 281 -14.04 -20.76 -13.66
CA ASN A 281 -13.58 -21.59 -12.55
C ASN A 281 -13.46 -20.76 -11.26
N PRO A 282 -14.59 -20.38 -10.65
CA PRO A 282 -14.59 -19.52 -9.47
C PRO A 282 -13.96 -20.21 -8.25
N ALA A 283 -13.27 -19.41 -7.45
CA ALA A 283 -12.85 -19.78 -6.11
C ALA A 283 -14.08 -20.10 -5.25
N PRO A 284 -14.03 -21.17 -4.42
CA PRO A 284 -15.15 -21.55 -3.57
C PRO A 284 -15.46 -20.50 -2.50
N ASP A 285 -14.41 -19.89 -1.93
CA ASP A 285 -14.50 -18.98 -0.80
C ASP A 285 -13.77 -17.66 -1.11
N PRO A 286 -14.34 -16.51 -0.71
CA PRO A 286 -13.70 -15.21 -0.83
C PRO A 286 -12.51 -15.09 0.12
N LEU A 287 -11.67 -14.08 -0.10
CA LEU A 287 -10.62 -13.74 0.86
C LEU A 287 -11.25 -13.25 2.17
N PRO A 288 -10.67 -13.63 3.33
CA PRO A 288 -11.14 -13.15 4.61
C PRO A 288 -10.89 -11.64 4.75
N GLY A 289 -11.72 -10.97 5.55
CA GLY A 289 -11.50 -9.56 5.91
C GLY A 289 -12.38 -8.55 5.17
N PHE A 290 -13.22 -8.98 4.23
CA PHE A 290 -14.26 -8.09 3.69
C PHE A 290 -15.22 -7.64 4.80
N GLN A 291 -15.26 -6.34 5.07
CA GLN A 291 -16.20 -5.72 6.00
C GLN A 291 -16.81 -4.49 5.33
N GLU A 292 -18.13 -4.41 5.36
CA GLU A 292 -18.86 -3.24 4.87
C GLU A 292 -18.62 -2.05 5.81
N ILE A 293 -18.20 -0.93 5.24
CA ILE A 293 -17.84 0.26 6.02
C ILE A 293 -19.12 0.94 6.49
N HIS A 294 -19.24 1.14 7.80
CA HIS A 294 -20.29 1.97 8.37
C HIS A 294 -19.72 3.35 8.74
N PRO A 295 -20.25 4.45 8.17
CA PRO A 295 -19.86 5.79 8.57
C PRO A 295 -20.12 6.01 10.06
N MET A 296 -19.11 6.48 10.79
CA MET A 296 -19.20 6.75 12.24
C MET A 296 -19.58 8.20 12.56
N VAL A 297 -19.32 9.12 11.63
CA VAL A 297 -19.56 10.56 11.79
C VAL A 297 -20.40 11.05 10.62
N PHE A 298 -21.44 11.83 10.92
CA PHE A 298 -22.35 12.40 9.94
C PHE A 298 -22.31 13.93 10.02
N SER A 299 -22.35 14.60 8.88
CA SER A 299 -22.45 16.07 8.80
C SER A 299 -23.47 16.46 7.73
N GLY A 300 -24.28 17.48 8.04
CA GLY A 300 -25.21 18.07 7.09
C GLY A 300 -24.55 19.24 6.38
N ILE A 301 -24.33 19.12 5.06
CA ILE A 301 -23.79 20.20 4.23
C ILE A 301 -24.94 20.85 3.47
N TYR A 302 -25.12 22.14 3.68
CA TYR A 302 -26.15 22.94 3.01
C TYR A 302 -25.48 24.12 2.31
N PRO A 303 -25.87 24.43 1.06
CA PRO A 303 -25.36 25.61 0.39
C PRO A 303 -25.96 26.86 1.06
N ILE A 304 -25.17 27.92 1.18
CA ILE A 304 -25.65 29.20 1.72
C ILE A 304 -26.72 29.80 0.79
N ASN A 305 -26.52 29.61 -0.52
CA ASN A 305 -27.47 30.03 -1.54
C ASN A 305 -28.19 28.81 -2.12
N THR A 306 -29.51 28.85 -2.15
CA THR A 306 -30.35 27.78 -2.71
C THR A 306 -30.05 27.51 -4.19
N ALA A 307 -29.57 28.51 -4.93
CA ALA A 307 -29.17 28.35 -6.33
C ALA A 307 -27.99 27.36 -6.51
N ASP A 308 -27.15 27.21 -5.50
CA ASP A 308 -25.98 26.32 -5.54
C ASP A 308 -26.34 24.88 -5.15
N PHE A 309 -27.62 24.57 -4.88
CA PHE A 309 -28.03 23.22 -4.48
C PHE A 309 -27.73 22.16 -5.55
N GLU A 310 -28.00 22.45 -6.81
CA GLU A 310 -27.69 21.52 -7.91
C GLU A 310 -26.17 21.37 -8.09
N HIS A 311 -25.40 22.43 -7.89
CA HIS A 311 -23.94 22.37 -7.93
C HIS A 311 -23.38 21.52 -6.77
N LEU A 312 -23.89 21.71 -5.55
CA LEU A 312 -23.50 20.93 -4.39
C LEU A 312 -23.85 19.45 -4.58
N LYS A 313 -25.05 19.17 -5.09
CA LYS A 313 -25.51 17.81 -5.37
C LYS A 313 -24.63 17.13 -6.43
N ALA A 314 -24.26 17.85 -7.48
CA ALA A 314 -23.36 17.34 -8.52
C ALA A 314 -21.90 17.17 -8.03
N ALA A 315 -21.47 17.94 -7.03
CA ALA A 315 -20.13 17.82 -6.46
C ALA A 315 -20.01 16.68 -5.44
N ILE A 316 -21.10 16.31 -4.76
CA ILE A 316 -21.13 15.23 -3.76
C ILE A 316 -21.45 13.86 -4.39
N GLY A 317 -22.27 13.84 -5.45
CA GLY A 317 -22.73 12.62 -6.13
C GLY A 317 -21.79 12.14 -7.23
#